data_AF-A0A972DJE8-F1
#
_entry.id   AF-A0A972DJE8-F1
#
_cell.length_a   1.000
_cell.length_b   1.000
_cell.length_c   1.000
_cell.angle_alpha   90.00
_cell.angle_beta   90.00
_cell.angle_gamma   90.00
#
_symmetry.space_group_name_H-M   'P 1'
#
loop_
_entity.id
_entity.type
_entity.pdbx_description
1 polymer ?
#
loop_
_entity_poly.entity_id
_entity_poly.type
_entity_poly.pdbx_seq_one_letter_code
_entity_poly.pdbx_strand_id
1 'polypeptide(L)'
;MKLSALVDFPDDACVEYTPDMVESMISQLSDVGFDRIYVQYYGNREYGWIFNNEAPNYITQNQTSKNMPNYSRVFVDAAKRHGMEAAVVMRPQEQGIWTVYSPYYTKDKNINSGIPHLGGRLLVTSTFLQKHPELRIKRRSWDIDSDAVNKVIGSIKLYKQNNVPSRIKKENITIYTSKDNSYYKPYTKPFDFSVSEELAQETVVISKTVPDYDTELLTLKGMPIQVLTLGNLEIADPFVAIGVRCEGDCDDKRLFRNTPVHAIACFDLQGNKICATPGGTRRPTPLNRPFLEAGFHFDDGFGAYQAITLDPKGSEGFLAIAKGKNRYVHGALCECEPAVREYWLQTLEDAMDDGYDLVGNRIECHSVHVDEPLAYGYNDCIKEEYYRRYGYCKEENMELDKIAKIRGDAYTELFMEAAKRIRAKGKKIFLTLNIEMLHNPIPLDRRYAYPMNVEWQWERWLKEIRPDEINFRMYYNTPKFLLSDPQCLRMLETAKSYDVPLTIERYTYWDFPAEYEFLRDTGLFSRMTLYETANVLAGDGKGRVVPTERGKDILPRLSKLLKQNNNGY
;
A
#
# COMPACT_ATOMS: atom_id res chain seq x y z
N MET A 1 9.51 20.02 23.47
CA MET A 1 8.81 19.08 22.57
C MET A 1 8.59 17.77 23.31
N LYS A 2 7.47 17.07 23.07
CA LYS A 2 7.08 15.79 23.72
C LYS A 2 7.31 14.61 22.79
N LEU A 3 7.25 13.39 23.34
CA LEU A 3 7.36 12.13 22.58
C LEU A 3 6.07 11.31 22.65
N SER A 4 5.71 10.72 21.51
CA SER A 4 4.65 9.72 21.36
C SER A 4 5.16 8.51 20.61
N ALA A 5 4.54 7.36 20.84
CA ALA A 5 4.83 6.13 20.10
C ALA A 5 3.60 5.70 19.31
N LEU A 6 3.79 5.16 18.11
CA LEU A 6 2.71 4.60 17.31
C LEU A 6 2.88 3.09 17.16
N VAL A 7 1.82 2.39 17.56
CA VAL A 7 1.69 0.93 17.51
C VAL A 7 0.95 0.55 16.23
N ASP A 8 1.67 -0.07 15.29
CA ASP A 8 1.09 -0.77 14.16
C ASP A 8 0.90 -2.23 14.55
N PHE A 9 -0.11 -2.48 15.39
CA PHE A 9 -0.18 -3.71 16.17
C PHE A 9 -0.05 -5.03 15.38
N PRO A 10 -0.54 -5.16 14.14
CA PRO A 10 -0.26 -6.31 13.27
C PRO A 10 1.22 -6.62 13.05
N ASP A 11 2.05 -5.60 12.88
CA ASP A 11 3.48 -5.71 12.68
C ASP A 11 4.16 -6.03 14.02
N ASP A 12 3.67 -5.45 15.13
CA ASP A 12 4.10 -5.84 16.49
C ASP A 12 3.73 -7.31 16.81
N ALA A 13 2.56 -7.79 16.35
CA ALA A 13 1.99 -9.11 16.62
C ALA A 13 2.49 -10.22 15.67
N CYS A 14 3.67 -10.05 15.07
CA CYS A 14 4.37 -11.13 14.36
C CYS A 14 4.79 -12.29 15.30
N VAL A 15 4.80 -12.05 16.61
CA VAL A 15 4.81 -13.07 17.67
C VAL A 15 3.50 -13.05 18.44
N GLU A 16 3.20 -14.14 19.15
CA GLU A 16 2.00 -14.21 19.99
C GLU A 16 2.11 -13.16 21.11
N TYR A 17 1.10 -12.29 21.19
CA TYR A 17 1.03 -11.22 22.18
C TYR A 17 -0.04 -11.51 23.25
N THR A 18 0.21 -11.02 24.46
CA THR A 18 -0.69 -11.10 25.62
C THR A 18 -0.89 -9.72 26.25
N PRO A 19 -1.89 -9.54 27.12
CA PRO A 19 -2.07 -8.28 27.86
C PRO A 19 -0.82 -7.85 28.65
N ASP A 20 -0.11 -8.79 29.28
CA ASP A 20 1.11 -8.50 30.05
C ASP A 20 2.25 -7.99 29.16
N MET A 21 2.33 -8.48 27.92
CA MET A 21 3.30 -7.98 26.94
C MET A 21 2.97 -6.54 26.52
N VAL A 22 1.68 -6.21 26.32
CA VAL A 22 1.26 -4.83 26.06
C VAL A 22 1.60 -3.94 27.25
N GLU A 23 1.28 -4.37 28.47
CA GLU A 23 1.64 -3.65 29.70
C GLU A 23 3.15 -3.39 29.80
N SER A 24 3.97 -4.42 29.54
CA SER A 24 5.43 -4.30 29.55
C SER A 24 5.93 -3.32 28.49
N MET A 25 5.35 -3.32 27.29
CA MET A 25 5.72 -2.37 26.23
C MET A 25 5.38 -0.93 26.64
N ILE A 26 4.17 -0.69 27.14
CA ILE A 26 3.73 0.64 27.58
C ILE A 26 4.58 1.14 28.75
N SER A 27 4.87 0.28 29.73
CA SER A 27 5.75 0.63 30.85
C SER A 27 7.15 1.05 30.36
N GLN A 28 7.76 0.28 29.45
CA GLN A 28 9.09 0.60 28.92
C GLN A 28 9.11 1.93 28.14
N LEU A 29 8.05 2.25 27.40
CA LEU A 29 7.91 3.55 26.74
C LEU A 29 7.73 4.68 27.76
N SER A 30 6.89 4.48 28.76
CA SER A 30 6.69 5.46 29.85
C SER A 30 8.00 5.76 30.59
N ASP A 31 8.80 4.74 30.91
CA ASP A 31 10.10 4.87 31.58
C ASP A 31 11.12 5.71 30.78
N VAL A 32 11.02 5.70 29.45
CA VAL A 32 11.84 6.56 28.58
C VAL A 32 11.35 8.01 28.59
N GLY A 33 10.04 8.23 28.82
CA GLY A 33 9.39 9.55 28.87
C GLY A 33 8.40 9.81 27.74
N PHE A 34 7.90 8.77 27.08
CA PHE A 34 6.77 8.90 26.18
C PHE A 34 5.49 9.17 27.00
N ASP A 35 4.65 10.13 26.58
CA ASP A 35 3.43 10.51 27.31
C ASP A 35 2.13 10.26 26.52
N ARG A 36 2.24 9.71 25.30
CA ARG A 36 1.09 9.36 24.45
C ARG A 36 1.40 8.12 23.62
N ILE A 37 0.41 7.25 23.47
CA ILE A 37 0.41 6.20 22.45
C ILE A 37 -0.62 6.48 21.38
N TYR A 38 -0.26 6.23 20.13
CA TYR A 38 -1.19 6.08 19.02
C TYR A 38 -1.33 4.60 18.70
N VAL A 39 -2.56 4.12 18.56
CA VAL A 39 -2.83 2.75 18.10
C VAL A 39 -3.51 2.84 16.74
N GLN A 40 -2.98 2.12 15.75
CA GLN A 40 -3.70 1.95 14.49
C GLN A 40 -4.93 1.07 14.72
N TYR A 41 -6.09 1.58 14.32
CA TYR A 41 -7.33 0.87 14.53
C TYR A 41 -7.62 -0.05 13.35
N TYR A 42 -7.54 -1.34 13.63
CA TYR A 42 -7.85 -2.40 12.68
C TYR A 42 -9.15 -3.11 13.00
N GLY A 43 -9.88 -2.64 14.00
CA GLY A 43 -11.06 -3.27 14.57
C GLY A 43 -10.71 -4.47 15.45
N ASN A 44 -11.51 -4.71 16.48
CA ASN A 44 -11.38 -5.88 17.35
C ASN A 44 -11.69 -7.17 16.57
N ARG A 45 -11.43 -8.35 17.16
CA ARG A 45 -11.46 -9.65 16.45
C ARG A 45 -12.74 -9.90 15.62
N GLU A 46 -13.89 -9.38 16.05
CA GLU A 46 -15.18 -9.62 15.39
C GLU A 46 -15.35 -8.88 14.04
N TYR A 47 -14.75 -7.70 13.89
CA TYR A 47 -14.92 -6.83 12.72
C TYR A 47 -13.60 -6.41 12.06
N GLY A 48 -12.46 -6.70 12.68
CA GLY A 48 -11.14 -6.40 12.17
C GLY A 48 -10.59 -7.41 11.17
N TRP A 49 -9.71 -6.94 10.27
CA TRP A 49 -9.29 -7.73 9.09
C TRP A 49 -8.07 -8.62 9.27
N ILE A 50 -7.21 -8.31 10.25
CA ILE A 50 -5.93 -9.01 10.46
C ILE A 50 -6.06 -10.23 11.39
N PHE A 51 -7.10 -10.25 12.20
CA PHE A 51 -7.18 -11.09 13.38
C PHE A 51 -8.04 -12.35 13.23
N ASN A 52 -8.65 -12.57 12.05
CA ASN A 52 -9.58 -13.69 11.85
C ASN A 52 -9.65 -14.15 10.38
N ASN A 53 -8.51 -14.38 9.73
CA ASN A 53 -8.48 -14.72 8.30
C ASN A 53 -7.81 -16.05 7.96
N GLU A 54 -7.15 -16.71 8.91
CA GLU A 54 -6.41 -17.98 8.71
C GLU A 54 -5.41 -17.95 7.54
N ALA A 55 -4.94 -16.77 7.12
CA ALA A 55 -3.98 -16.66 6.04
C ALA A 55 -2.62 -17.23 6.49
N PRO A 56 -1.87 -17.93 5.61
CA PRO A 56 -0.64 -18.64 5.98
C PRO A 56 0.44 -17.78 6.67
N ASN A 57 0.52 -16.48 6.36
CA ASN A 57 1.51 -15.57 6.96
C ASN A 57 1.04 -14.93 8.28
N TYR A 58 -0.22 -15.14 8.68
CA TYR A 58 -0.88 -14.42 9.78
C TYR A 58 -1.37 -15.34 10.92
N ILE A 59 -0.85 -16.57 10.99
CA ILE A 59 -1.27 -17.56 12.00
C ILE A 59 -1.05 -17.01 13.41
N THR A 60 0.07 -16.33 13.63
CA THR A 60 0.42 -15.77 14.94
C THR A 60 -0.53 -14.65 15.36
N GLN A 61 -0.88 -13.75 14.43
CA GLN A 61 -1.87 -12.70 14.65
C GLN A 61 -3.25 -13.28 15.02
N ASN A 62 -3.64 -14.41 14.42
CA ASN A 62 -4.86 -15.12 14.80
C ASN A 62 -4.80 -15.71 16.23
N GLN A 63 -3.62 -16.02 16.75
CA GLN A 63 -3.45 -16.47 18.14
C GLN A 63 -3.48 -15.28 19.10
N THR A 64 -2.78 -14.20 18.76
CA THR A 64 -2.86 -12.91 19.48
C THR A 64 -4.31 -12.44 19.62
N SER A 65 -5.14 -12.56 18.57
CA SER A 65 -6.54 -12.17 18.63
C SER A 65 -7.40 -13.04 19.54
N LYS A 66 -7.04 -14.31 19.75
CA LYS A 66 -7.70 -15.17 20.75
C LYS A 66 -7.36 -14.73 22.17
N ASN A 67 -6.11 -14.34 22.40
CA ASN A 67 -5.64 -13.87 23.70
C ASN A 67 -6.17 -12.47 24.04
N MET A 68 -6.33 -11.62 23.03
CA MET A 68 -6.78 -10.23 23.16
C MET A 68 -7.89 -9.92 22.16
N PRO A 69 -9.11 -10.47 22.34
CA PRO A 69 -10.22 -10.25 21.42
C PRO A 69 -10.61 -8.76 21.33
N ASN A 70 -10.42 -8.02 22.43
CA ASN A 70 -10.63 -6.58 22.55
C ASN A 70 -9.28 -5.83 22.70
N TYR A 71 -8.32 -6.11 21.82
CA TYR A 71 -6.94 -5.60 21.95
C TYR A 71 -6.90 -4.08 22.15
N SER A 72 -7.81 -3.34 21.53
CA SER A 72 -7.87 -1.88 21.65
C SER A 72 -7.99 -1.41 23.11
N ARG A 73 -8.88 -2.02 23.90
CA ARG A 73 -9.03 -1.72 25.34
C ARG A 73 -7.79 -2.06 26.15
N VAL A 74 -7.10 -3.14 25.80
CA VAL A 74 -5.86 -3.54 26.47
C VAL A 74 -4.82 -2.43 26.38
N PHE A 75 -4.67 -1.82 25.19
CA PHE A 75 -3.79 -0.67 25.00
C PHE A 75 -4.23 0.58 25.76
N VAL A 76 -5.53 0.91 25.71
CA VAL A 76 -6.09 2.07 26.41
C VAL A 76 -5.89 1.95 27.93
N ASP A 77 -6.21 0.79 28.50
CA ASP A 77 -6.10 0.56 29.94
C ASP A 77 -4.65 0.58 30.42
N ALA A 78 -3.73 0.00 29.64
CA ALA A 78 -2.30 0.07 29.92
C ALA A 78 -1.79 1.53 29.86
N ALA A 79 -2.14 2.29 28.82
CA ALA A 79 -1.76 3.70 28.73
C ALA A 79 -2.24 4.51 29.93
N LYS A 80 -3.50 4.33 30.35
CA LYS A 80 -4.08 5.03 31.50
C LYS A 80 -3.37 4.69 32.82
N ARG A 81 -3.01 3.42 33.04
CA ARG A 81 -2.23 3.01 34.23
C ARG A 81 -0.87 3.72 34.33
N HIS A 82 -0.26 4.00 33.18
CA HIS A 82 1.03 4.70 33.09
C HIS A 82 0.90 6.21 32.88
N GLY A 83 -0.31 6.78 33.02
CA GLY A 83 -0.54 8.21 32.87
C GLY A 83 -0.34 8.75 31.44
N MET A 84 -0.36 7.88 30.44
CA MET A 84 -0.22 8.24 29.03
C MET A 84 -1.58 8.54 28.39
N GLU A 85 -1.61 9.49 27.46
CA GLU A 85 -2.78 9.74 26.60
C GLU A 85 -2.93 8.62 25.56
N ALA A 86 -4.14 8.06 25.43
CA ALA A 86 -4.46 7.06 24.43
C ALA A 86 -5.12 7.73 23.22
N ALA A 87 -4.45 7.66 22.06
CA ALA A 87 -4.92 8.16 20.79
C ALA A 87 -5.09 7.03 19.78
N VAL A 88 -6.00 7.22 18.82
CA VAL A 88 -6.31 6.22 17.81
C VAL A 88 -6.22 6.80 16.40
N VAL A 89 -5.59 6.03 15.51
CA VAL A 89 -5.42 6.35 14.09
C VAL A 89 -6.39 5.47 13.29
N MET A 90 -7.45 6.09 12.77
CA MET A 90 -8.44 5.43 11.92
C MET A 90 -7.92 5.29 10.49
N ARG A 91 -7.90 4.07 9.96
CA ARG A 91 -7.49 3.77 8.58
C ARG A 91 -8.67 3.22 7.77
N PRO A 92 -9.64 4.06 7.38
CA PRO A 92 -10.89 3.60 6.78
C PRO A 92 -10.65 2.75 5.52
N GLN A 93 -9.67 3.13 4.69
CA GLN A 93 -9.37 2.41 3.46
C GLN A 93 -8.61 1.10 3.65
N GLU A 94 -8.01 0.87 4.82
CA GLU A 94 -7.26 -0.33 5.11
C GLU A 94 -8.20 -1.44 5.60
N GLN A 95 -8.87 -2.11 4.66
CA GLN A 95 -9.84 -3.19 4.93
C GLN A 95 -9.34 -4.56 4.49
N GLY A 96 -8.09 -4.63 4.03
CA GLY A 96 -7.40 -5.83 3.59
C GLY A 96 -5.99 -5.50 3.13
N ILE A 97 -5.20 -6.52 2.80
CA ILE A 97 -3.87 -6.34 2.20
C ILE A 97 -3.89 -6.75 0.73
N TRP A 98 -3.04 -6.13 -0.08
CA TRP A 98 -2.88 -6.46 -1.50
C TRP A 98 -2.32 -7.87 -1.76
N THR A 99 -1.87 -8.61 -0.74
CA THR A 99 -1.31 -9.95 -0.92
C THR A 99 -2.38 -10.93 -1.39
N VAL A 100 -2.26 -11.33 -2.65
CA VAL A 100 -3.04 -12.40 -3.28
C VAL A 100 -2.37 -13.76 -3.04
N TYR A 101 -3.17 -14.74 -2.63
CA TYR A 101 -2.73 -16.12 -2.42
C TYR A 101 -3.24 -17.00 -3.55
N SER A 102 -2.33 -17.57 -4.34
CA SER A 102 -2.69 -18.55 -5.38
C SER A 102 -3.21 -19.85 -4.76
N PRO A 103 -3.79 -20.76 -5.57
CA PRO A 103 -4.24 -22.07 -5.11
C PRO A 103 -3.16 -22.92 -4.45
N TYR A 104 -1.86 -22.67 -4.69
CA TYR A 104 -0.77 -23.33 -3.97
C TYR A 104 -0.94 -23.24 -2.45
N TYR A 105 -1.42 -22.10 -1.96
CA TYR A 105 -1.54 -21.84 -0.53
C TYR A 105 -2.84 -22.36 0.08
N THR A 106 -3.86 -22.61 -0.74
CA THR A 106 -5.23 -22.90 -0.29
C THR A 106 -5.70 -24.32 -0.62
N LYS A 107 -5.02 -25.08 -1.48
CA LYS A 107 -5.45 -26.41 -1.95
C LYS A 107 -5.60 -27.46 -0.84
N ASP A 108 -4.73 -27.46 0.16
CA ASP A 108 -4.66 -28.51 1.19
C ASP A 108 -5.16 -28.05 2.57
N LYS A 109 -5.75 -26.87 2.65
CA LYS A 109 -6.12 -26.24 3.91
C LYS A 109 -7.56 -25.78 3.80
N ASN A 110 -8.39 -26.11 4.78
CA ASN A 110 -9.77 -25.60 4.94
C ASN A 110 -9.75 -24.09 5.27
N ILE A 111 -9.04 -23.28 4.49
CA ILE A 111 -8.83 -21.85 4.72
C ILE A 111 -10.11 -21.11 4.40
N ASN A 112 -10.30 -20.01 5.12
CA ASN A 112 -11.13 -18.86 4.71
C ASN A 112 -11.27 -18.79 3.18
N SER A 113 -12.50 -18.85 2.71
CA SER A 113 -12.76 -18.76 1.27
C SER A 113 -12.22 -17.46 0.70
N GLY A 114 -12.11 -16.34 1.43
CA GLY A 114 -11.50 -15.11 0.90
C GLY A 114 -12.18 -14.56 -0.37
N ILE A 115 -11.66 -13.46 -0.90
CA ILE A 115 -12.27 -12.75 -2.04
C ILE A 115 -11.51 -13.10 -3.33
N PRO A 116 -12.19 -13.57 -4.39
CA PRO A 116 -11.54 -13.81 -5.68
C PRO A 116 -10.83 -12.58 -6.23
N HIS A 117 -9.61 -12.76 -6.72
CA HIS A 117 -8.79 -11.72 -7.32
C HIS A 117 -7.93 -12.32 -8.43
N LEU A 118 -7.44 -11.52 -9.37
CA LEU A 118 -6.55 -12.02 -10.41
C LEU A 118 -5.30 -12.64 -9.77
N GLY A 119 -4.98 -13.88 -10.17
CA GLY A 119 -3.87 -14.66 -9.62
C GLY A 119 -4.17 -15.45 -8.35
N GLY A 120 -5.38 -15.35 -7.76
CA GLY A 120 -5.71 -16.12 -6.57
C GLY A 120 -6.83 -15.50 -5.72
N ARG A 121 -6.60 -15.37 -4.42
CA ARG A 121 -7.61 -14.93 -3.45
C ARG A 121 -7.01 -13.97 -2.42
N LEU A 122 -7.77 -12.94 -2.05
CA LEU A 122 -7.47 -12.08 -0.91
C LEU A 122 -7.96 -12.78 0.34
N LEU A 123 -7.03 -13.22 1.19
CA LEU A 123 -7.36 -13.92 2.42
C LEU A 123 -7.49 -12.94 3.60
N VAL A 124 -6.60 -11.95 3.68
CA VAL A 124 -6.53 -10.98 4.78
C VAL A 124 -7.46 -9.80 4.47
N THR A 125 -8.67 -9.82 5.02
CA THR A 125 -9.78 -8.89 4.69
C THR A 125 -10.71 -8.74 5.89
N SER A 126 -11.40 -7.60 6.01
CA SER A 126 -12.36 -7.38 7.10
C SER A 126 -13.59 -8.26 6.90
N THR A 127 -14.26 -8.59 8.00
CA THR A 127 -15.54 -9.33 7.95
C THR A 127 -16.56 -8.58 7.09
N PHE A 128 -16.60 -7.25 7.17
CA PHE A 128 -17.46 -6.41 6.34
C PHE A 128 -17.12 -6.57 4.86
N LEU A 129 -15.85 -6.46 4.49
CA LEU A 129 -15.39 -6.59 3.12
C LEU A 129 -15.66 -8.00 2.54
N GLN A 130 -15.50 -9.06 3.34
CA GLN A 130 -15.82 -10.43 2.92
C GLN A 130 -17.31 -10.61 2.57
N LYS A 131 -18.19 -9.93 3.32
CA LYS A 131 -19.65 -9.96 3.10
C LYS A 131 -20.10 -9.03 1.97
N HIS A 132 -19.32 -7.99 1.69
CA HIS A 132 -19.64 -6.93 0.73
C HIS A 132 -18.50 -6.63 -0.25
N PRO A 133 -17.96 -7.64 -0.97
CA PRO A 133 -16.83 -7.45 -1.88
C PRO A 133 -17.15 -6.52 -3.07
N GLU A 134 -18.42 -6.31 -3.37
CA GLU A 134 -18.94 -5.41 -4.42
C GLU A 134 -18.82 -3.92 -4.07
N LEU A 135 -18.69 -3.57 -2.78
CA LEU A 135 -18.59 -2.17 -2.33
C LEU A 135 -17.16 -1.59 -2.45
N ARG A 136 -16.23 -2.35 -3.01
CA ARG A 136 -14.86 -1.90 -3.29
C ARG A 136 -14.82 -0.83 -4.38
N ILE A 137 -13.71 -0.09 -4.44
CA ILE A 137 -13.49 0.87 -5.53
C ILE A 137 -13.44 0.11 -6.86
N LYS A 138 -14.37 0.44 -7.76
CA LYS A 138 -14.64 -0.27 -9.01
C LYS A 138 -13.83 0.30 -10.17
N ARG A 139 -13.35 -0.59 -11.04
CA ARG A 139 -12.68 -0.28 -12.30
C ARG A 139 -13.70 0.16 -13.34
N ARG A 140 -13.30 1.05 -14.24
CA ARG A 140 -14.02 1.33 -15.49
C ARG A 140 -14.30 0.07 -16.30
N SER A 141 -15.42 0.03 -17.01
CA SER A 141 -15.87 -1.20 -17.68
C SER A 141 -15.35 -1.38 -19.11
N TRP A 142 -15.01 -0.29 -19.81
CA TRP A 142 -14.75 -0.33 -21.25
C TRP A 142 -13.36 -0.85 -21.65
N ASP A 143 -12.45 -1.01 -20.68
CA ASP A 143 -11.13 -1.62 -20.91
C ASP A 143 -10.98 -3.01 -20.28
N ILE A 144 -12.10 -3.59 -19.85
CA ILE A 144 -12.20 -4.98 -19.42
C ILE A 144 -12.78 -5.78 -20.58
N ASP A 145 -11.99 -6.71 -21.10
CA ASP A 145 -12.46 -7.75 -22.00
C ASP A 145 -12.83 -8.99 -21.17
N SER A 146 -14.13 -9.24 -21.01
CA SER A 146 -14.64 -10.37 -20.23
C SER A 146 -14.31 -11.73 -20.86
N ASP A 147 -13.99 -11.77 -22.16
CA ASP A 147 -13.66 -13.00 -22.88
C ASP A 147 -12.14 -13.26 -22.95
N ALA A 148 -11.32 -12.35 -22.40
CA ALA A 148 -9.86 -12.46 -22.46
C ALA A 148 -9.33 -13.82 -21.99
N VAL A 149 -9.95 -14.42 -20.97
CA VAL A 149 -9.56 -15.71 -20.41
C VAL A 149 -9.68 -16.86 -21.41
N ASN A 150 -10.60 -16.77 -22.39
CA ASN A 150 -10.86 -17.80 -23.38
C ASN A 150 -10.03 -17.63 -24.66
N LYS A 151 -9.40 -16.47 -24.86
CA LYS A 151 -8.58 -16.20 -26.04
C LYS A 151 -7.30 -17.03 -26.02
N VAL A 152 -6.98 -17.68 -27.14
CA VAL A 152 -5.72 -18.42 -27.32
C VAL A 152 -4.61 -17.42 -27.66
N ILE A 153 -3.50 -17.47 -26.92
CA ILE A 153 -2.33 -16.64 -27.21
C ILE A 153 -1.59 -17.23 -28.42
N GLY A 154 -1.52 -16.45 -29.49
CA GLY A 154 -0.76 -16.74 -30.71
C GLY A 154 0.66 -16.17 -30.71
N SER A 155 0.88 -15.07 -29.98
CA SER A 155 2.22 -14.49 -29.80
C SER A 155 2.36 -13.68 -28.52
N ILE A 156 3.60 -13.55 -28.04
CA ILE A 156 3.99 -12.71 -26.90
C ILE A 156 5.12 -11.79 -27.35
N LYS A 157 4.99 -10.50 -27.04
CA LYS A 157 6.03 -9.50 -27.29
C LYS A 157 6.66 -9.04 -25.98
N LEU A 158 7.99 -8.94 -25.96
CA LEU A 158 8.80 -8.39 -24.88
C LEU A 158 9.44 -7.08 -25.34
N TYR A 159 9.13 -5.98 -24.66
CA TYR A 159 9.59 -4.64 -25.01
C TYR A 159 10.74 -4.18 -24.10
N LYS A 160 11.92 -3.99 -24.69
CA LYS A 160 13.11 -3.49 -24.01
C LYS A 160 13.05 -1.97 -23.83
N GLN A 161 13.79 -1.43 -22.85
CA GLN A 161 13.85 0.03 -22.62
C GLN A 161 14.47 0.86 -23.77
N ASN A 162 15.26 0.22 -24.65
CA ASN A 162 15.99 0.87 -25.74
C ASN A 162 16.28 -0.13 -26.87
N ASN A 163 16.88 0.33 -27.98
CA ASN A 163 17.23 -0.51 -29.14
C ASN A 163 18.64 -1.13 -29.09
N VAL A 164 19.38 -0.99 -27.99
CA VAL A 164 20.68 -1.67 -27.85
C VAL A 164 20.44 -3.18 -27.80
N PRO A 165 21.09 -3.99 -28.66
CA PRO A 165 20.83 -5.42 -28.74
C PRO A 165 21.00 -6.14 -27.40
N SER A 166 19.90 -6.75 -26.93
CA SER A 166 19.91 -7.66 -25.78
C SER A 166 20.79 -8.88 -26.05
N ARG A 167 21.27 -9.50 -24.97
CA ARG A 167 21.94 -10.81 -25.00
C ARG A 167 20.96 -11.98 -25.05
N ILE A 168 19.66 -11.73 -24.86
CA ILE A 168 18.63 -12.77 -24.88
C ILE A 168 18.53 -13.37 -26.28
N LYS A 169 18.66 -14.69 -26.36
CA LYS A 169 18.43 -15.51 -27.55
C LYS A 169 17.32 -16.53 -27.28
N LYS A 170 16.87 -17.22 -28.34
CA LYS A 170 15.82 -18.24 -28.25
C LYS A 170 16.13 -19.32 -27.21
N GLU A 171 17.38 -19.79 -27.17
CA GLU A 171 17.85 -20.82 -26.23
C GLU A 171 17.87 -20.37 -24.76
N ASN A 172 17.76 -19.07 -24.48
CA ASN A 172 17.71 -18.53 -23.13
C ASN A 172 16.30 -18.48 -22.54
N ILE A 173 15.27 -18.76 -23.36
CA ILE A 173 13.86 -18.52 -23.00
C ILE A 173 13.17 -19.85 -22.71
N THR A 174 12.51 -19.92 -21.57
CA THR A 174 11.53 -20.95 -21.27
C THR A 174 10.15 -20.31 -21.07
N ILE A 175 9.15 -20.81 -21.80
CA ILE A 175 7.76 -20.40 -21.62
C ILE A 175 7.10 -21.39 -20.66
N TYR A 176 6.39 -20.88 -19.67
CA TYR A 176 5.63 -21.67 -18.71
C TYR A 176 4.16 -21.29 -18.75
N THR A 177 3.28 -22.25 -18.48
CA THR A 177 1.82 -22.06 -18.49
C THR A 177 1.19 -22.64 -17.24
N SER A 178 0.11 -22.02 -16.76
CA SER A 178 -0.67 -22.49 -15.63
C SER A 178 -2.15 -22.17 -15.81
N LYS A 179 -3.00 -23.09 -15.34
CA LYS A 179 -4.46 -22.92 -15.31
C LYS A 179 -4.94 -21.99 -14.21
N ASP A 180 -4.18 -21.89 -13.13
CA ASP A 180 -4.68 -21.34 -11.86
C ASP A 180 -3.64 -20.49 -11.11
N ASN A 181 -2.55 -20.09 -11.77
CA ASN A 181 -1.41 -19.39 -11.17
C ASN A 181 -0.65 -20.22 -10.12
N SER A 182 -0.72 -21.55 -10.18
CA SER A 182 0.13 -22.45 -9.40
C SER A 182 0.71 -23.56 -10.28
N TYR A 183 1.81 -24.17 -9.84
CA TYR A 183 2.46 -25.32 -10.50
C TYR A 183 2.61 -25.15 -12.02
N TYR A 184 3.28 -24.08 -12.42
CA TYR A 184 3.58 -23.75 -13.80
C TYR A 184 4.35 -24.87 -14.49
N LYS A 185 3.91 -25.20 -15.71
CA LYS A 185 4.51 -26.26 -16.53
C LYS A 185 5.19 -25.66 -17.77
N PRO A 186 6.37 -26.17 -18.16
CA PRO A 186 6.99 -25.75 -19.41
C PRO A 186 6.05 -25.99 -20.60
N TYR A 187 5.95 -25.00 -21.47
CA TYR A 187 5.31 -25.12 -22.78
C TYR A 187 6.27 -25.86 -23.71
N THR A 188 5.85 -27.03 -24.22
CA THR A 188 6.73 -27.96 -24.92
C THR A 188 6.63 -27.91 -26.45
N LYS A 189 5.62 -27.21 -27.00
CA LYS A 189 5.50 -27.06 -28.45
C LYS A 189 6.58 -26.10 -28.97
N PRO A 190 7.08 -26.29 -30.21
CA PRO A 190 7.96 -25.33 -30.85
C PRO A 190 7.32 -23.94 -30.90
N PHE A 191 8.15 -22.91 -30.81
CA PHE A 191 7.74 -21.51 -30.99
C PHE A 191 8.78 -20.78 -31.85
N ASP A 192 8.36 -19.68 -32.47
CA ASP A 192 9.23 -18.82 -33.26
C ASP A 192 9.84 -17.73 -32.40
N PHE A 193 11.08 -17.34 -32.70
CA PHE A 193 11.74 -16.22 -32.03
C PHE A 193 12.23 -15.25 -33.10
N SER A 194 11.82 -13.98 -32.97
CA SER A 194 12.30 -12.91 -33.84
C SER A 194 12.61 -11.66 -33.02
N VAL A 195 13.51 -10.85 -33.55
CA VAL A 195 13.93 -9.58 -32.98
C VAL A 195 13.61 -8.50 -33.98
N SER A 196 12.98 -7.42 -33.51
CA SER A 196 12.62 -6.28 -34.34
C SER A 196 12.90 -4.97 -33.59
N GLU A 197 12.86 -3.88 -34.33
CA GLU A 197 12.84 -2.53 -33.78
C GLU A 197 11.44 -1.96 -33.93
N GLU A 198 10.91 -1.39 -32.85
CA GLU A 198 9.65 -0.64 -32.85
C GLU A 198 9.87 0.72 -32.19
N LEU A 199 8.93 1.65 -32.35
CA LEU A 199 8.95 2.92 -31.61
C LEU A 199 8.19 2.74 -30.29
N ALA A 200 8.79 3.23 -29.20
CA ALA A 200 8.15 3.24 -27.89
C ALA A 200 6.82 4.03 -27.95
N GLN A 201 5.73 3.40 -27.51
CA GLN A 201 4.39 4.00 -27.56
C GLN A 201 4.15 4.99 -26.42
N GLU A 202 4.89 4.84 -25.32
CA GLU A 202 4.72 5.58 -24.07
C GLU A 202 6.07 5.99 -23.48
N THR A 203 6.06 7.05 -22.69
CA THR A 203 7.21 7.46 -21.88
C THR A 203 7.13 6.71 -20.55
N VAL A 204 8.19 5.96 -20.23
CA VAL A 204 8.28 5.17 -19.00
C VAL A 204 9.24 5.86 -18.04
N VAL A 205 8.69 6.33 -16.92
CA VAL A 205 9.44 6.90 -15.80
C VAL A 205 9.23 6.01 -14.60
N ILE A 206 10.31 5.65 -13.92
CA ILE A 206 10.27 4.86 -12.69
C ILE A 206 10.69 5.72 -11.51
N SER A 207 10.24 5.32 -10.32
CA SER A 207 10.68 5.96 -9.09
C SER A 207 11.96 5.31 -8.59
N LYS A 208 12.85 6.12 -8.03
CA LYS A 208 13.88 5.64 -7.10
C LYS A 208 13.28 5.70 -5.70
N THR A 209 13.45 4.63 -4.92
CA THR A 209 12.96 4.58 -3.54
C THR A 209 13.92 5.33 -2.62
N VAL A 210 13.95 6.66 -2.74
CA VAL A 210 14.87 7.56 -2.02
C VAL A 210 14.14 8.84 -1.61
N PRO A 211 14.66 9.63 -0.64
CA PRO A 211 14.13 10.96 -0.32
C PRO A 211 14.04 11.87 -1.56
N ASP A 212 13.17 12.88 -1.49
CA ASP A 212 13.02 13.95 -2.49
C ASP A 212 12.44 13.51 -3.85
N TYR A 213 11.85 12.31 -3.90
CA TYR A 213 11.07 11.80 -5.05
C TYR A 213 11.85 11.68 -6.36
N ASP A 214 13.13 11.31 -6.29
CA ASP A 214 13.95 11.16 -7.49
C ASP A 214 13.37 10.09 -8.46
N THR A 215 13.48 10.36 -9.75
CA THR A 215 12.94 9.51 -10.81
C THR A 215 14.00 9.16 -11.86
N GLU A 216 13.77 8.08 -12.60
CA GLU A 216 14.59 7.68 -13.72
C GLU A 216 13.71 7.55 -14.98
N LEU A 217 14.10 8.26 -16.04
CA LEU A 217 13.55 8.04 -17.38
C LEU A 217 14.14 6.76 -17.97
N LEU A 218 13.34 5.70 -18.09
CA LEU A 218 13.76 4.45 -18.74
C LEU A 218 13.65 4.53 -20.25
N THR A 219 12.53 5.01 -20.74
CA THR A 219 12.18 5.02 -22.17
C THR A 219 11.40 6.29 -22.47
N LEU A 220 11.76 6.96 -23.56
CA LEU A 220 11.03 8.11 -24.06
C LEU A 220 10.13 7.69 -25.22
N LYS A 221 8.88 8.14 -25.22
CA LYS A 221 7.94 7.92 -26.33
C LYS A 221 8.55 8.32 -27.67
N GLY A 222 8.36 7.48 -28.68
CA GLY A 222 8.86 7.70 -30.05
C GLY A 222 10.33 7.32 -30.24
N MET A 223 11.06 6.92 -29.21
CA MET A 223 12.42 6.39 -29.37
C MET A 223 12.39 4.93 -29.83
N PRO A 224 13.39 4.51 -30.64
CA PRO A 224 13.50 3.12 -31.05
C PRO A 224 13.80 2.21 -29.85
N ILE A 225 13.09 1.09 -29.80
CA ILE A 225 13.23 0.04 -28.79
C ILE A 225 13.35 -1.32 -29.46
N GLN A 226 14.10 -2.22 -28.82
CA GLN A 226 14.16 -3.61 -29.26
C GLN A 226 12.93 -4.37 -28.77
N VAL A 227 12.30 -5.13 -29.67
CA VAL A 227 11.17 -6.00 -29.35
C VAL A 227 11.52 -7.44 -29.69
N LEU A 228 11.41 -8.31 -28.69
CA LEU A 228 11.56 -9.76 -28.87
C LEU A 228 10.16 -10.36 -29.01
N THR A 229 9.90 -11.08 -30.10
CA THR A 229 8.61 -11.72 -30.37
C THR A 229 8.73 -13.23 -30.28
N LEU A 230 7.91 -13.82 -29.41
CA LEU A 230 7.66 -15.25 -29.30
C LEU A 230 6.39 -15.57 -30.10
N GLY A 231 6.54 -16.14 -31.30
CA GLY A 231 5.45 -16.41 -32.24
C GLY A 231 5.08 -17.89 -32.34
N ASN A 232 4.06 -18.18 -33.13
CA ASN A 232 3.55 -19.55 -33.36
C ASN A 232 3.21 -20.28 -32.05
N LEU A 233 2.57 -19.54 -31.14
CA LEU A 233 2.09 -20.08 -29.87
C LEU A 233 0.65 -20.56 -30.01
N GLU A 234 0.27 -21.52 -29.17
CA GLU A 234 -1.11 -21.98 -29.05
C GLU A 234 -1.40 -22.23 -27.55
N ILE A 235 -1.43 -21.14 -26.78
CA ILE A 235 -1.58 -21.18 -25.33
C ILE A 235 -3.00 -20.78 -24.91
N ALA A 236 -3.79 -21.79 -24.54
CA ALA A 236 -5.13 -21.60 -23.99
C ALA A 236 -5.13 -21.19 -22.52
N ASP A 237 -4.13 -21.64 -21.75
CA ASP A 237 -4.04 -21.38 -20.31
C ASP A 237 -4.04 -19.87 -19.98
N PRO A 238 -4.73 -19.43 -18.91
CA PRO A 238 -4.91 -18.03 -18.56
C PRO A 238 -3.68 -17.38 -17.94
N PHE A 239 -2.73 -18.16 -17.43
CA PHE A 239 -1.49 -17.66 -16.85
C PHE A 239 -0.28 -18.16 -17.64
N VAL A 240 0.61 -17.23 -17.99
CA VAL A 240 1.85 -17.52 -18.71
C VAL A 240 3.01 -16.84 -17.98
N ALA A 241 4.15 -17.52 -17.88
CA ALA A 241 5.38 -16.92 -17.40
C ALA A 241 6.51 -17.14 -18.40
N ILE A 242 7.38 -16.16 -18.55
CA ILE A 242 8.56 -16.18 -19.40
C ILE A 242 9.77 -16.17 -18.48
N GLY A 243 10.47 -17.30 -18.39
CA GLY A 243 11.75 -17.42 -17.72
C GLY A 243 12.89 -17.14 -18.69
N VAL A 244 13.86 -16.32 -18.25
CA VAL A 244 15.04 -15.98 -19.04
C VAL A 244 16.29 -16.20 -18.22
N ARG A 245 17.19 -17.04 -18.75
CA ARG A 245 18.52 -17.28 -18.16
C ARG A 245 19.60 -17.06 -19.21
N CYS A 246 20.45 -16.07 -18.95
CA CYS A 246 21.61 -15.76 -19.78
C CYS A 246 22.89 -16.02 -18.98
N GLU A 247 23.85 -16.71 -19.61
CA GLU A 247 25.18 -16.93 -19.05
C GLU A 247 26.09 -15.72 -19.27
N GLY A 248 27.04 -15.52 -18.35
CA GLY A 248 28.04 -14.45 -18.41
C GLY A 248 27.52 -13.05 -18.05
N ASP A 249 28.38 -12.06 -18.23
CA ASP A 249 28.08 -10.64 -17.97
C ASP A 249 27.89 -9.86 -19.27
N CYS A 250 27.18 -8.74 -19.19
CA CYS A 250 27.09 -7.75 -20.25
C CYS A 250 27.03 -6.33 -19.69
N ASP A 251 27.23 -5.33 -20.55
CA ASP A 251 26.93 -3.94 -20.24
C ASP A 251 25.46 -3.78 -19.83
N ASP A 252 25.18 -2.94 -18.84
CA ASP A 252 23.85 -2.61 -18.34
C ASP A 252 22.90 -2.16 -19.46
N LYS A 253 23.42 -1.49 -20.50
CA LYS A 253 22.61 -1.10 -21.66
C LYS A 253 22.08 -2.30 -22.46
N ARG A 254 22.75 -3.45 -22.40
CA ARG A 254 22.35 -4.70 -23.05
C ARG A 254 21.37 -5.52 -22.22
N LEU A 255 21.28 -5.27 -20.91
CA LEU A 255 20.25 -5.88 -20.06
C LEU A 255 18.86 -5.46 -20.53
N PHE A 256 17.94 -6.41 -20.52
CA PHE A 256 16.52 -6.16 -20.72
C PHE A 256 15.95 -5.60 -19.42
N ARG A 257 15.86 -4.26 -19.34
CA ARG A 257 15.17 -3.56 -18.26
C ARG A 257 13.88 -2.96 -18.78
N ASN A 258 12.81 -3.10 -18.02
CA ASN A 258 11.60 -2.30 -18.17
C ASN A 258 10.75 -2.47 -16.89
N THR A 259 9.60 -1.83 -16.78
CA THR A 259 8.61 -2.17 -15.74
C THR A 259 7.71 -3.30 -16.24
N PRO A 260 7.20 -4.21 -15.40
CA PRO A 260 6.32 -5.31 -15.83
C PRO A 260 5.19 -4.88 -16.78
N VAL A 261 4.48 -3.79 -16.47
CA VAL A 261 3.34 -3.29 -17.28
C VAL A 261 3.75 -2.90 -18.71
N HIS A 262 4.95 -2.37 -18.88
CA HIS A 262 5.48 -1.93 -20.17
C HIS A 262 6.39 -2.97 -20.83
N ALA A 263 6.76 -4.04 -20.12
CA ALA A 263 7.73 -5.04 -20.57
C ALA A 263 7.13 -6.12 -21.47
N ILE A 264 5.84 -6.44 -21.31
CA ILE A 264 5.25 -7.65 -21.90
C ILE A 264 3.80 -7.44 -22.35
N ALA A 265 3.46 -7.99 -23.51
CA ALA A 265 2.08 -8.07 -24.00
C ALA A 265 1.84 -9.40 -24.74
N CYS A 266 0.59 -9.85 -24.78
CA CYS A 266 0.19 -11.03 -25.54
C CYS A 266 -0.89 -10.69 -26.57
N PHE A 267 -0.90 -11.46 -27.65
CA PHE A 267 -1.78 -11.29 -28.80
C PHE A 267 -2.43 -12.62 -29.18
N ASP A 268 -3.66 -12.55 -29.69
CA ASP A 268 -4.40 -13.73 -30.14
C ASP A 268 -3.86 -14.28 -31.46
N LEU A 269 -4.47 -15.36 -31.95
CA LEU A 269 -4.10 -16.01 -33.22
C LEU A 269 -4.32 -15.09 -34.45
N GLN A 270 -5.13 -14.04 -34.32
CA GLN A 270 -5.39 -13.05 -35.36
C GLN A 270 -4.47 -11.81 -35.22
N GLY A 271 -3.62 -11.77 -34.20
CA GLY A 271 -2.72 -10.66 -33.93
C GLY A 271 -3.35 -9.51 -33.15
N ASN A 272 -4.56 -9.66 -32.61
CA ASN A 272 -5.15 -8.63 -31.75
C ASN A 272 -4.58 -8.73 -30.34
N LYS A 273 -4.32 -7.58 -29.70
CA LYS A 273 -3.83 -7.55 -28.31
C LYS A 273 -4.89 -8.14 -27.38
N ILE A 274 -4.49 -9.10 -26.54
CA ILE A 274 -5.34 -9.67 -25.51
C ILE A 274 -5.30 -8.76 -24.28
N CYS A 275 -6.47 -8.50 -23.69
CA CYS A 275 -6.55 -7.81 -22.40
C CYS A 275 -5.90 -8.67 -21.32
N ALA A 276 -4.84 -8.16 -20.71
CA ALA A 276 -4.01 -8.93 -19.79
C ALA A 276 -3.34 -8.01 -18.77
N THR A 277 -3.05 -8.56 -17.59
CA THR A 277 -2.28 -7.91 -16.53
C THR A 277 -0.90 -8.55 -16.44
N PRO A 278 0.17 -7.78 -16.68
CA PRO A 278 1.54 -8.22 -16.43
C PRO A 278 1.85 -8.43 -14.95
N GLY A 279 2.74 -9.36 -14.66
CA GLY A 279 3.28 -9.65 -13.34
C GLY A 279 4.81 -9.74 -13.38
N GLY A 280 5.45 -9.58 -12.23
CA GLY A 280 6.91 -9.65 -12.11
C GLY A 280 7.36 -10.32 -10.81
N THR A 281 8.68 -10.47 -10.65
CA THR A 281 9.28 -11.16 -9.49
C THR A 281 9.85 -10.21 -8.43
N ARG A 282 9.51 -8.93 -8.51
CA ARG A 282 10.07 -7.92 -7.59
C ARG A 282 9.58 -8.11 -6.15
N ARG A 283 8.39 -8.68 -5.96
CA ARG A 283 7.82 -9.01 -4.66
C ARG A 283 7.92 -10.52 -4.41
N PRO A 284 8.48 -10.97 -3.27
CA PRO A 284 8.50 -12.39 -2.96
C PRO A 284 7.06 -12.91 -2.79
N THR A 285 6.87 -14.18 -3.11
CA THR A 285 5.61 -14.87 -2.84
C THR A 285 5.40 -15.03 -1.33
N PRO A 286 4.16 -15.29 -0.86
CA PRO A 286 3.92 -15.63 0.52
C PRO A 286 4.82 -16.79 1.01
N LEU A 287 5.38 -16.68 2.21
CA LEU A 287 6.34 -17.66 2.75
C LEU A 287 7.62 -17.85 1.89
N ASN A 288 7.97 -16.92 0.99
CA ASN A 288 9.15 -16.95 0.13
C ASN A 288 9.27 -18.25 -0.70
N ARG A 289 8.15 -18.72 -1.27
CA ARG A 289 8.11 -19.93 -2.10
C ARG A 289 8.50 -19.66 -3.55
N PRO A 290 9.01 -20.64 -4.31
CA PRO A 290 9.34 -20.46 -5.73
C PRO A 290 8.13 -20.01 -6.55
N PHE A 291 8.27 -18.98 -7.39
CA PHE A 291 7.16 -18.43 -8.20
C PHE A 291 6.50 -19.46 -9.12
N LEU A 292 7.28 -20.34 -9.75
CA LEU A 292 6.72 -21.35 -10.65
C LEU A 292 5.83 -22.36 -9.91
N GLU A 293 6.01 -22.55 -8.61
CA GLU A 293 5.12 -23.39 -7.80
C GLU A 293 3.96 -22.58 -7.22
N ALA A 294 4.31 -21.45 -6.59
CA ALA A 294 3.44 -20.71 -5.71
C ALA A 294 2.67 -19.56 -6.39
N GLY A 295 3.01 -19.23 -7.63
CA GLY A 295 2.34 -18.19 -8.42
C GLY A 295 3.03 -16.84 -8.42
N PHE A 296 2.65 -16.03 -9.39
CA PHE A 296 3.09 -14.65 -9.55
C PHE A 296 2.07 -13.67 -8.98
N HIS A 297 2.54 -12.46 -8.66
CA HIS A 297 1.70 -11.33 -8.29
C HIS A 297 1.34 -10.50 -9.53
N PHE A 298 0.09 -10.04 -9.58
CA PHE A 298 -0.47 -9.26 -10.68
C PHE A 298 -1.21 -8.06 -10.11
N ASP A 299 -1.12 -6.91 -10.78
CA ASP A 299 -1.76 -5.66 -10.37
C ASP A 299 -1.32 -5.19 -8.97
N ASP A 300 -0.06 -5.40 -8.57
CA ASP A 300 0.39 -5.24 -7.18
C ASP A 300 0.87 -3.83 -6.80
N GLY A 301 0.68 -2.86 -7.69
CA GLY A 301 1.05 -1.45 -7.51
C GLY A 301 2.49 -1.11 -7.86
N PHE A 302 3.34 -2.11 -8.09
CA PHE A 302 4.76 -1.91 -8.41
C PHE A 302 5.02 -2.05 -9.92
N GLY A 303 4.20 -2.82 -10.63
CA GLY A 303 4.37 -3.19 -12.03
C GLY A 303 4.46 -2.02 -13.01
N ALA A 304 3.92 -0.84 -12.65
CA ALA A 304 3.97 0.37 -13.47
C ALA A 304 5.12 1.32 -13.14
N TYR A 305 5.65 1.29 -11.91
CA TYR A 305 6.55 2.34 -11.39
C TYR A 305 7.94 1.83 -11.01
N GLN A 306 8.15 0.53 -11.06
CA GLN A 306 9.36 -0.12 -10.59
C GLN A 306 9.92 -1.06 -11.66
N ALA A 307 11.18 -0.80 -12.07
CA ALA A 307 11.86 -1.61 -13.07
C ALA A 307 12.15 -3.03 -12.55
N ILE A 308 12.16 -3.96 -13.50
CA ILE A 308 12.74 -5.30 -13.39
C ILE A 308 13.82 -5.47 -14.46
N THR A 309 14.74 -6.38 -14.22
CA THR A 309 15.66 -6.89 -15.23
C THR A 309 15.25 -8.31 -15.55
N LEU A 310 14.89 -8.59 -16.81
CA LEU A 310 14.39 -9.91 -17.22
C LEU A 310 15.53 -10.94 -17.35
N ASP A 311 16.73 -10.50 -17.70
CA ASP A 311 17.94 -11.32 -17.77
C ASP A 311 18.94 -10.92 -16.67
N PRO A 312 18.61 -11.06 -15.38
CA PRO A 312 19.50 -10.67 -14.29
C PRO A 312 20.78 -11.52 -14.29
N LYS A 313 21.86 -10.96 -13.74
CA LYS A 313 23.14 -11.67 -13.60
C LYS A 313 23.00 -12.84 -12.61
N GLY A 314 23.50 -14.01 -12.99
CA GLY A 314 23.65 -15.17 -12.10
C GLY A 314 22.34 -15.81 -11.61
N SER A 315 21.20 -15.43 -12.18
CA SER A 315 19.89 -15.96 -11.82
C SER A 315 18.97 -15.95 -13.03
N GLU A 316 17.82 -16.60 -12.89
CA GLU A 316 16.76 -16.56 -13.88
C GLU A 316 15.79 -15.45 -13.54
N GLY A 317 15.52 -14.57 -14.50
CA GLY A 317 14.49 -13.55 -14.36
C GLY A 317 13.18 -14.04 -14.94
N PHE A 318 12.07 -13.51 -14.43
CA PHE A 318 10.75 -13.86 -14.92
C PHE A 318 9.88 -12.62 -15.13
N LEU A 319 9.05 -12.72 -16.17
CA LEU A 319 7.86 -11.90 -16.35
C LEU A 319 6.65 -12.83 -16.48
N ALA A 320 5.49 -12.39 -16.01
CA ALA A 320 4.26 -13.15 -16.11
C ALA A 320 3.14 -12.34 -16.76
N ILE A 321 2.14 -13.04 -17.26
CA ILE A 321 0.89 -12.50 -17.76
C ILE A 321 -0.26 -13.31 -17.15
N ALA A 322 -1.28 -12.61 -16.68
CA ALA A 322 -2.61 -13.15 -16.43
C ALA A 322 -3.60 -12.55 -17.44
N LYS A 323 -4.38 -13.37 -18.14
CA LYS A 323 -5.45 -12.89 -19.03
C LYS A 323 -6.57 -12.24 -18.21
N GLY A 324 -7.03 -11.08 -18.65
CA GLY A 324 -8.03 -10.26 -17.96
C GLY A 324 -7.44 -9.17 -17.07
N LYS A 325 -8.32 -8.47 -16.34
CA LYS A 325 -8.00 -7.42 -15.36
C LYS A 325 -8.93 -7.53 -14.16
N ASN A 326 -8.52 -6.98 -13.01
CA ASN A 326 -9.38 -6.89 -11.83
C ASN A 326 -10.53 -5.89 -12.05
N ARG A 327 -11.72 -6.23 -11.56
CA ARG A 327 -12.90 -5.34 -11.58
C ARG A 327 -12.93 -4.35 -10.43
N TYR A 328 -12.19 -4.63 -9.37
CA TYR A 328 -12.15 -3.86 -8.14
C TYR A 328 -10.70 -3.79 -7.68
N VAL A 329 -10.35 -2.72 -6.96
CA VAL A 329 -9.12 -2.69 -6.16
C VAL A 329 -9.10 -3.83 -5.14
N HIS A 330 -7.95 -4.09 -4.49
CA HIS A 330 -7.79 -5.18 -3.54
C HIS A 330 -8.77 -5.13 -2.36
N GLY A 331 -8.46 -4.34 -1.35
CA GLY A 331 -9.21 -4.27 -0.10
C GLY A 331 -10.05 -3.00 0.04
N ALA A 332 -9.77 -1.96 -0.74
CA ALA A 332 -10.28 -0.63 -0.46
C ALA A 332 -11.77 -0.47 -0.82
N LEU A 333 -12.56 0.00 0.14
CA LEU A 333 -13.98 0.27 -0.01
C LEU A 333 -14.20 1.66 -0.64
N CYS A 334 -15.27 1.81 -1.40
CA CYS A 334 -15.59 3.10 -2.02
C CYS A 334 -16.24 4.04 -1.01
N GLU A 335 -15.61 5.21 -0.83
CA GLU A 335 -16.06 6.25 0.10
C GLU A 335 -17.40 6.91 -0.28
N CYS A 336 -17.86 6.73 -1.52
CA CYS A 336 -19.15 7.24 -1.97
C CYS A 336 -20.31 6.28 -1.63
N GLU A 337 -20.03 5.03 -1.25
CA GLU A 337 -21.06 4.06 -0.90
C GLU A 337 -21.63 4.35 0.50
N PRO A 338 -22.95 4.58 0.66
CA PRO A 338 -23.53 4.92 1.96
C PRO A 338 -23.28 3.87 3.05
N ALA A 339 -23.36 2.58 2.69
CA ALA A 339 -23.11 1.48 3.63
C ALA A 339 -21.65 1.44 4.11
N VAL A 340 -20.71 1.83 3.25
CA VAL A 340 -19.28 1.93 3.62
C VAL A 340 -19.06 3.09 4.59
N ARG A 341 -19.65 4.26 4.30
CA ARG A 341 -19.56 5.44 5.18
C ARG A 341 -20.10 5.12 6.57
N GLU A 342 -21.26 4.49 6.66
CA GLU A 342 -21.85 4.13 7.96
C GLU A 342 -20.99 3.10 8.70
N TYR A 343 -20.47 2.08 8.01
CA TYR A 343 -19.54 1.12 8.62
C TYR A 343 -18.27 1.78 9.19
N TRP A 344 -17.67 2.72 8.46
CA TRP A 344 -16.50 3.46 8.95
C TRP A 344 -16.83 4.37 10.13
N LEU A 345 -17.99 5.03 10.10
CA LEU A 345 -18.44 5.84 11.24
C LEU A 345 -18.77 4.98 12.46
N GLN A 346 -19.32 3.77 12.28
CA GLN A 346 -19.51 2.82 13.37
C GLN A 346 -18.18 2.36 13.97
N THR A 347 -17.19 2.04 13.12
CA THR A 347 -15.84 1.64 13.56
C THR A 347 -15.18 2.76 14.39
N LEU A 348 -15.45 4.02 14.03
CA LEU A 348 -15.03 5.19 14.79
C LEU A 348 -15.73 5.30 16.15
N GLU A 349 -17.04 5.03 16.20
CA GLU A 349 -17.78 4.99 17.47
C GLU A 349 -17.23 3.93 18.42
N ASP A 350 -16.96 2.73 17.90
CA ASP A 350 -16.41 1.61 18.66
C ASP A 350 -15.04 1.98 19.27
N ALA A 351 -14.17 2.65 18.50
CA ALA A 351 -12.89 3.13 19.01
C ALA A 351 -13.06 4.12 20.18
N MET A 352 -14.01 5.06 20.09
CA MET A 352 -14.29 5.97 21.20
C MET A 352 -14.84 5.24 22.43
N ASP A 353 -15.66 4.21 22.23
CA ASP A 353 -16.21 3.40 23.31
C ASP A 353 -15.16 2.49 23.96
N ASP A 354 -14.12 2.10 23.22
CA ASP A 354 -12.91 1.44 23.75
C ASP A 354 -12.06 2.38 24.61
N GLY A 355 -12.33 3.69 24.58
CA GLY A 355 -11.87 4.65 25.57
C GLY A 355 -10.71 5.55 25.13
N TYR A 356 -10.47 5.68 23.82
CA TYR A 356 -9.56 6.67 23.26
C TYR A 356 -10.08 8.10 23.45
N ASP A 357 -9.17 9.04 23.71
CA ASP A 357 -9.50 10.44 24.00
C ASP A 357 -9.20 11.37 22.82
N LEU A 358 -8.31 10.93 21.92
CA LEU A 358 -7.89 11.64 20.73
C LEU A 358 -8.02 10.72 19.51
N VAL A 359 -8.75 11.17 18.50
CA VAL A 359 -9.07 10.37 17.31
C VAL A 359 -8.68 11.11 16.04
N GLY A 360 -8.13 10.40 15.06
CA GLY A 360 -7.74 11.01 13.79
C GLY A 360 -7.67 10.00 12.67
N ASN A 361 -7.37 10.48 11.47
CA ASN A 361 -7.37 9.69 10.25
C ASN A 361 -5.96 9.38 9.75
N ARG A 362 -5.82 8.30 8.98
CA ARG A 362 -4.69 8.04 8.07
C ARG A 362 -5.21 7.36 6.81
N ILE A 363 -4.96 7.99 5.66
CA ILE A 363 -5.47 7.54 4.36
C ILE A 363 -4.54 6.53 3.68
N GLU A 364 -3.24 6.60 3.98
CA GLU A 364 -2.27 5.61 3.51
C GLU A 364 -2.76 4.19 3.81
N CYS A 365 -2.77 3.31 2.81
CA CYS A 365 -3.22 1.93 2.95
C CYS A 365 -2.60 0.96 1.94
N HIS A 366 -2.56 -0.30 2.31
CA HIS A 366 -2.12 -1.42 1.50
C HIS A 366 -3.23 -1.94 0.58
N SER A 367 -4.48 -1.63 0.90
CA SER A 367 -5.69 -2.02 0.19
C SER A 367 -5.84 -1.49 -1.25
N VAL A 368 -5.03 -0.50 -1.66
CA VAL A 368 -5.13 0.22 -2.95
C VAL A 368 -3.94 0.00 -3.88
N HIS A 369 -3.06 -0.94 -3.57
CA HIS A 369 -1.92 -1.22 -4.43
C HIS A 369 -2.41 -1.78 -5.76
N VAL A 370 -2.35 -0.99 -6.84
CA VAL A 370 -2.77 -1.35 -8.20
C VAL A 370 -1.84 -0.70 -9.22
N ASP A 371 -1.61 -1.37 -10.35
CA ASP A 371 -0.69 -0.90 -11.38
C ASP A 371 -1.31 0.21 -12.24
N GLU A 372 -2.64 0.24 -12.32
CA GLU A 372 -3.41 1.23 -13.10
C GLU A 372 -4.36 2.05 -12.21
N PRO A 373 -3.84 2.87 -11.28
CA PRO A 373 -4.65 3.53 -10.25
C PRO A 373 -5.80 4.41 -10.80
N LEU A 374 -5.59 5.06 -11.94
CA LEU A 374 -6.58 5.96 -12.56
C LEU A 374 -7.68 5.20 -13.33
N ALA A 375 -7.59 3.88 -13.45
CA ALA A 375 -8.65 3.06 -14.01
C ALA A 375 -9.78 2.79 -13.01
N TYR A 376 -9.61 3.17 -11.74
CA TYR A 376 -10.53 2.94 -10.64
C TYR A 376 -11.26 4.23 -10.22
N GLY A 377 -12.40 4.06 -9.54
CA GLY A 377 -13.29 5.16 -9.12
C GLY A 377 -14.58 5.25 -9.93
N TYR A 378 -15.03 4.14 -10.52
CA TYR A 378 -16.21 4.06 -11.39
C TYR A 378 -17.33 3.23 -10.74
N ASN A 379 -17.52 3.37 -9.43
CA ASN A 379 -18.67 2.81 -8.73
C ASN A 379 -19.96 3.39 -9.30
N ASP A 380 -21.05 2.63 -9.23
CA ASP A 380 -22.30 3.06 -9.85
C ASP A 380 -22.86 4.31 -9.15
N CYS A 381 -22.69 4.44 -7.82
CA CYS A 381 -22.99 5.67 -7.06
C CYS A 381 -22.20 6.90 -7.55
N ILE A 382 -20.95 6.72 -8.00
CA ILE A 382 -20.13 7.80 -8.54
C ILE A 382 -20.65 8.21 -9.93
N LYS A 383 -21.06 7.26 -10.76
CA LYS A 383 -21.64 7.54 -12.09
C LYS A 383 -22.96 8.28 -11.96
N GLU A 384 -23.83 7.83 -11.05
CA GLU A 384 -25.09 8.49 -10.74
C GLU A 384 -24.87 9.95 -10.31
N GLU A 385 -23.91 10.17 -9.40
CA GLU A 385 -23.57 11.51 -8.94
C GLU A 385 -22.94 12.37 -10.04
N TYR A 386 -22.14 11.76 -10.92
CA TYR A 386 -21.59 12.42 -12.09
C TYR A 386 -22.71 12.88 -13.03
N TYR A 387 -23.67 12.01 -13.35
CA TYR A 387 -24.78 12.36 -14.22
C TYR A 387 -25.66 13.45 -13.61
N ARG A 388 -25.85 13.41 -12.29
CA ARG A 388 -26.59 14.45 -11.57
C ARG A 388 -25.90 15.82 -11.65
N ARG A 389 -24.56 15.87 -11.53
CA ARG A 389 -23.80 17.13 -11.52
C ARG A 389 -23.47 17.67 -12.90
N TYR A 390 -23.23 16.80 -13.88
CA TYR A 390 -22.57 17.15 -15.15
C TYR A 390 -23.35 16.68 -16.39
N GLY A 391 -24.48 16.02 -16.21
CA GLY A 391 -25.27 15.44 -17.29
C GLY A 391 -24.81 14.05 -17.70
N TYR A 392 -25.68 13.34 -18.43
CA TYR A 392 -25.39 11.99 -18.90
C TYR A 392 -24.31 11.97 -19.98
N CYS A 393 -23.37 11.05 -19.86
CA CYS A 393 -22.43 10.70 -20.91
C CYS A 393 -22.08 9.21 -20.84
N LYS A 394 -21.50 8.68 -21.92
CA LYS A 394 -20.89 7.35 -21.87
C LYS A 394 -19.74 7.35 -20.86
N GLU A 395 -19.53 6.21 -20.20
CA GLU A 395 -18.47 6.04 -19.20
C GLU A 395 -17.09 6.46 -19.72
N GLU A 396 -16.77 6.13 -20.99
CA GLU A 396 -15.53 6.48 -21.68
C GLU A 396 -15.27 7.99 -21.83
N ASN A 397 -16.33 8.81 -21.69
CA ASN A 397 -16.28 10.27 -21.82
C ASN A 397 -16.34 10.97 -20.46
N MET A 398 -16.38 10.23 -19.34
CA MET A 398 -16.36 10.84 -18.01
C MET A 398 -14.97 11.43 -17.73
N GLU A 399 -14.92 12.73 -17.45
CA GLU A 399 -13.68 13.43 -17.12
C GLU A 399 -13.16 13.06 -15.72
N LEU A 400 -11.85 12.75 -15.63
CA LEU A 400 -11.22 12.27 -14.39
C LEU A 400 -11.23 13.30 -13.26
N ASP A 401 -11.07 14.59 -13.56
CA ASP A 401 -11.11 15.67 -12.58
C ASP A 401 -12.48 15.77 -11.89
N LYS A 402 -13.56 15.59 -12.65
CA LYS A 402 -14.93 15.55 -12.14
C LYS A 402 -15.20 14.32 -11.26
N ILE A 403 -14.66 13.16 -11.63
CA ILE A 403 -14.71 11.95 -10.78
C ILE A 403 -13.93 12.21 -9.48
N ALA A 404 -12.70 12.71 -9.59
CA ALA A 404 -11.86 13.03 -8.45
C ALA A 404 -12.54 14.03 -7.50
N LYS A 405 -13.25 15.03 -8.02
CA LYS A 405 -14.04 16.00 -7.23
C LYS A 405 -15.16 15.32 -6.44
N ILE A 406 -15.93 14.44 -7.07
CA ILE A 406 -17.03 13.69 -6.40
C ILE A 406 -16.47 12.87 -5.23
N ARG A 407 -15.40 12.13 -5.49
CA ARG A 407 -14.74 11.27 -4.49
C ARG A 407 -14.11 12.10 -3.37
N GLY A 408 -13.48 13.23 -3.71
CA GLY A 408 -12.93 14.20 -2.76
C GLY A 408 -13.99 14.80 -1.85
N ASP A 409 -15.16 15.16 -2.40
CA ASP A 409 -16.29 15.65 -1.62
C ASP A 409 -16.80 14.59 -0.63
N ALA A 410 -16.90 13.33 -1.04
CA ALA A 410 -17.33 12.24 -0.17
C ALA A 410 -16.38 12.03 1.02
N TYR A 411 -15.06 12.10 0.81
CA TYR A 411 -14.08 12.09 1.91
C TYR A 411 -14.24 13.27 2.86
N THR A 412 -14.40 14.48 2.32
CA THR A 412 -14.60 15.68 3.14
C THR A 412 -15.86 15.57 3.99
N GLU A 413 -16.97 15.12 3.41
CA GLU A 413 -18.22 14.88 4.13
C GLU A 413 -18.07 13.82 5.22
N LEU A 414 -17.38 12.71 4.93
CA LEU A 414 -17.09 11.68 5.92
C LEU A 414 -16.29 12.25 7.10
N PHE A 415 -15.24 13.03 6.84
CA PHE A 415 -14.42 13.60 7.91
C PHE A 415 -15.15 14.66 8.73
N MET A 416 -16.01 15.47 8.10
CA MET A 416 -16.88 16.40 8.83
C MET A 416 -17.88 15.67 9.74
N GLU A 417 -18.53 14.61 9.24
CA GLU A 417 -19.48 13.84 10.05
C GLU A 417 -18.77 13.10 11.18
N ALA A 418 -17.60 12.50 10.91
CA ALA A 418 -16.74 11.91 11.92
C ALA A 418 -16.39 12.94 13.02
N ALA A 419 -15.97 14.15 12.61
CA ALA A 419 -15.63 15.21 13.55
C ALA A 419 -16.80 15.62 14.46
N LYS A 420 -18.00 15.73 13.88
CA LYS A 420 -19.23 16.01 14.64
C LYS A 420 -19.51 14.92 15.66
N ARG A 421 -19.41 13.64 15.29
CA ARG A 421 -19.63 12.50 16.18
C ARG A 421 -18.59 12.44 17.31
N ILE A 422 -17.32 12.66 16.99
CA ILE A 422 -16.21 12.71 17.98
C ILE A 422 -16.46 13.82 19.02
N ARG A 423 -16.85 15.01 18.57
CA ARG A 423 -17.15 16.15 19.46
C ARG A 423 -18.39 15.90 20.31
N ALA A 424 -19.41 15.25 19.78
CA ALA A 424 -20.62 14.90 20.53
C ALA A 424 -20.32 13.98 21.75
N LYS A 425 -19.26 13.15 21.66
CA LYS A 425 -18.75 12.34 22.78
C LYS A 425 -17.70 13.06 23.65
N GLY A 426 -17.48 14.36 23.44
CA GLY A 426 -16.50 15.15 24.20
C GLY A 426 -15.05 14.77 23.95
N LYS A 427 -14.75 14.15 22.80
CA LYS A 427 -13.40 13.70 22.42
C LYS A 427 -12.71 14.72 21.50
N LYS A 428 -11.38 14.59 21.38
CA LYS A 428 -10.55 15.47 20.54
C LYS A 428 -10.26 14.86 19.18
N ILE A 429 -9.96 15.72 18.21
CA ILE A 429 -9.67 15.32 16.84
C ILE A 429 -8.26 15.78 16.46
N PHE A 430 -7.47 14.88 15.87
CA PHE A 430 -6.31 15.29 15.09
C PHE A 430 -6.52 15.00 13.60
N LEU A 431 -5.99 15.87 12.75
CA LEU A 431 -6.00 15.66 11.30
C LEU A 431 -4.59 15.31 10.83
N THR A 432 -4.44 14.19 10.12
CA THR A 432 -3.15 13.82 9.53
C THR A 432 -3.02 14.35 8.10
N LEU A 433 -2.02 15.20 7.88
CA LEU A 433 -1.56 15.64 6.58
C LEU A 433 -0.40 14.74 6.14
N ASN A 434 -0.67 13.83 5.19
CA ASN A 434 0.34 12.94 4.61
C ASN A 434 1.05 13.69 3.48
N ILE A 435 2.29 14.10 3.69
CA ILE A 435 2.95 15.05 2.77
C ILE A 435 3.10 14.45 1.36
N GLU A 436 3.38 13.15 1.24
CA GLU A 436 3.53 12.49 -0.06
C GLU A 436 2.21 12.42 -0.83
N MET A 437 1.08 12.27 -0.12
CA MET A 437 -0.26 12.22 -0.74
C MET A 437 -0.71 13.60 -1.22
N LEU A 438 -0.33 14.65 -0.46
CA LEU A 438 -0.76 16.02 -0.70
C LEU A 438 0.20 16.79 -1.61
N HIS A 439 1.37 16.23 -1.92
CA HIS A 439 2.28 16.77 -2.91
C HIS A 439 1.68 16.64 -4.32
N ASN A 440 1.78 17.68 -5.13
CA ASN A 440 1.28 17.69 -6.50
C ASN A 440 2.43 17.83 -7.52
N PRO A 441 2.61 16.88 -8.46
CA PRO A 441 1.91 15.59 -8.52
C PRO A 441 2.29 14.66 -7.36
N ILE A 442 1.43 13.67 -7.07
CA ILE A 442 1.74 12.60 -6.12
C ILE A 442 2.97 11.82 -6.65
N PRO A 443 4.02 11.66 -5.82
CA PRO A 443 5.23 10.93 -6.18
C PRO A 443 4.95 9.51 -6.69
N LEU A 444 5.72 9.05 -7.68
CA LEU A 444 5.44 7.80 -8.39
C LEU A 444 5.45 6.57 -7.46
N ASP A 445 6.43 6.46 -6.57
CA ASP A 445 6.52 5.40 -5.56
C ASP A 445 5.49 5.51 -4.43
N ARG A 446 4.62 6.50 -4.47
CA ARG A 446 3.59 6.71 -3.45
C ARG A 446 2.18 6.52 -3.98
N ARG A 447 2.00 6.45 -5.30
CA ARG A 447 0.68 6.28 -5.94
C ARG A 447 -0.04 4.98 -5.56
N TYR A 448 0.70 3.92 -5.27
CA TYR A 448 0.11 2.64 -4.85
C TYR A 448 -0.34 2.64 -3.39
N ALA A 449 0.09 3.61 -2.57
CA ALA A 449 -0.20 3.67 -1.14
C ALA A 449 -1.45 4.51 -0.80
N TYR A 450 -2.08 5.12 -1.81
CA TYR A 450 -3.24 6.00 -1.64
C TYR A 450 -4.33 5.68 -2.67
N PRO A 451 -5.62 5.84 -2.33
CA PRO A 451 -6.69 5.85 -3.31
C PRO A 451 -6.42 6.96 -4.33
N MET A 452 -6.19 6.58 -5.57
CA MET A 452 -5.98 7.54 -6.66
C MET A 452 -7.32 7.97 -7.25
N ASN A 453 -7.31 8.97 -8.14
CA ASN A 453 -8.53 9.56 -8.71
C ASN A 453 -9.42 10.18 -7.61
N VAL A 454 -8.81 10.96 -6.72
CA VAL A 454 -9.45 11.69 -5.62
C VAL A 454 -8.86 13.10 -5.56
N GLU A 455 -9.71 14.10 -5.39
CA GLU A 455 -9.29 15.46 -5.07
C GLU A 455 -9.11 15.59 -3.54
N TRP A 456 -7.86 15.69 -3.08
CA TRP A 456 -7.56 15.80 -1.65
C TRP A 456 -7.74 17.24 -1.15
N GLN A 457 -8.90 17.52 -0.56
CA GLN A 457 -9.33 18.86 -0.12
C GLN A 457 -8.81 19.24 1.29
N TRP A 458 -7.52 19.04 1.56
CA TRP A 458 -6.94 19.18 2.91
C TRP A 458 -7.13 20.57 3.54
N GLU A 459 -7.12 21.64 2.75
CA GLU A 459 -7.40 23.00 3.26
C GLU A 459 -8.83 23.13 3.76
N ARG A 460 -9.77 22.53 3.02
CA ARG A 460 -11.18 22.48 3.40
C ARG A 460 -11.36 21.65 4.67
N TRP A 461 -10.62 20.54 4.81
CA TRP A 461 -10.60 19.75 6.03
C TRP A 461 -10.16 20.60 7.23
N LEU A 462 -9.04 21.33 7.13
CA LEU A 462 -8.60 22.23 8.21
C LEU A 462 -9.67 23.27 8.57
N LYS A 463 -10.28 23.89 7.56
CA LYS A 463 -11.30 24.94 7.73
C LYS A 463 -12.58 24.42 8.38
N GLU A 464 -13.10 23.29 7.89
CA GLU A 464 -14.43 22.78 8.25
C GLU A 464 -14.39 21.88 9.50
N ILE A 465 -13.33 21.10 9.69
CA ILE A 465 -13.17 20.21 10.85
C ILE A 465 -12.69 21.00 12.08
N ARG A 466 -11.81 21.99 11.86
CA ARG A 466 -11.10 22.74 12.92
C ARG A 466 -10.49 21.77 13.94
N PRO A 467 -9.47 20.98 13.54
CA PRO A 467 -8.92 19.94 14.40
C PRO A 467 -8.28 20.53 15.66
N ASP A 468 -8.21 19.74 16.73
CA ASP A 468 -7.53 20.12 17.98
C ASP A 468 -6.00 19.95 17.88
N GLU A 469 -5.53 19.22 16.86
CA GLU A 469 -4.10 18.96 16.57
C GLU A 469 -3.92 18.66 15.07
N ILE A 470 -2.80 19.08 14.49
CA ILE A 470 -2.46 18.78 13.09
C ILE A 470 -1.18 17.94 13.06
N ASN A 471 -1.28 16.73 12.52
CA ASN A 471 -0.17 15.78 12.42
C ASN A 471 0.39 15.76 11.00
N PHE A 472 1.70 16.01 10.85
CA PHE A 472 2.42 15.80 9.60
C PHE A 472 2.98 14.38 9.58
N ARG A 473 2.61 13.60 8.56
CA ARG A 473 3.16 12.26 8.35
C ARG A 473 4.01 12.23 7.09
N MET A 474 5.18 11.61 7.22
CA MET A 474 6.14 11.43 6.13
C MET A 474 6.66 9.99 6.14
N TYR A 475 6.65 9.35 4.97
CA TYR A 475 7.13 7.97 4.82
C TYR A 475 8.64 7.94 4.54
N TYR A 476 9.10 8.60 3.46
CA TYR A 476 10.51 8.60 3.06
C TYR A 476 11.24 9.92 3.28
N ASN A 477 10.53 11.04 3.29
CA ASN A 477 11.18 12.35 3.37
C ASN A 477 11.66 12.67 4.79
N THR A 478 12.50 13.71 4.89
CA THR A 478 13.11 14.15 6.13
C THR A 478 12.40 15.39 6.69
N PRO A 479 12.55 15.70 7.99
CA PRO A 479 12.13 16.98 8.55
C PRO A 479 12.68 18.19 7.80
N LYS A 480 13.90 18.09 7.24
CA LYS A 480 14.49 19.15 6.43
C LYS A 480 13.68 19.39 5.16
N PHE A 481 13.25 18.32 4.48
CA PHE A 481 12.40 18.42 3.29
C PHE A 481 11.09 19.14 3.59
N LEU A 482 10.39 18.79 4.67
CA LEU A 482 9.16 19.47 5.11
C LEU A 482 9.37 20.98 5.32
N LEU A 483 10.56 21.37 5.79
CA LEU A 483 10.92 22.76 6.08
C LEU A 483 11.57 23.51 4.90
N SER A 484 11.77 22.86 3.76
CA SER A 484 12.44 23.47 2.60
C SER A 484 11.67 23.36 1.29
N ASP A 485 10.85 22.32 1.12
CA ASP A 485 10.04 22.14 -0.08
C ASP A 485 8.91 23.19 -0.14
N PRO A 486 8.73 23.93 -1.25
CA PRO A 486 7.72 24.99 -1.34
C PRO A 486 6.27 24.53 -1.09
N GLN A 487 5.90 23.31 -1.51
CA GLN A 487 4.55 22.79 -1.29
C GLN A 487 4.35 22.42 0.19
N CYS A 488 5.34 21.79 0.79
CA CYS A 488 5.35 21.45 2.21
C CYS A 488 5.35 22.70 3.10
N LEU A 489 6.11 23.74 2.73
CA LEU A 489 6.11 25.03 3.42
C LEU A 489 4.74 25.69 3.40
N ARG A 490 4.07 25.70 2.23
CA ARG A 490 2.69 26.20 2.12
C ARG A 490 1.72 25.43 3.02
N MET A 491 1.84 24.10 3.06
CA MET A 491 1.04 23.26 3.96
C MET A 491 1.30 23.62 5.43
N LEU A 492 2.57 23.77 5.81
CA LEU A 492 2.99 24.13 7.16
C LEU A 492 2.49 25.52 7.58
N GLU A 493 2.65 26.54 6.73
CA GLU A 493 2.17 27.89 6.98
C GLU A 493 0.64 27.93 7.14
N THR A 494 -0.07 27.20 6.28
CA THR A 494 -1.52 27.06 6.39
C THR A 494 -1.91 26.42 7.72
N ALA A 495 -1.26 25.31 8.11
CA ALA A 495 -1.52 24.63 9.38
C ALA A 495 -1.23 25.54 10.59
N LYS A 496 -0.13 26.30 10.57
CA LYS A 496 0.23 27.25 11.63
C LYS A 496 -0.84 28.32 11.86
N SER A 497 -1.58 28.73 10.81
CA SER A 497 -2.62 29.75 10.93
C SER A 497 -3.81 29.34 11.80
N TYR A 498 -3.96 28.05 12.12
CA TYR A 498 -5.05 27.53 12.96
C TYR A 498 -4.73 27.56 14.46
N ASP A 499 -3.51 27.91 14.87
CA ASP A 499 -3.09 28.05 16.28
C ASP A 499 -3.40 26.80 17.14
N VAL A 500 -3.17 25.62 16.56
CA VAL A 500 -3.28 24.32 17.24
C VAL A 500 -1.93 23.61 17.24
N PRO A 501 -1.68 22.70 18.19
CA PRO A 501 -0.44 21.94 18.24
C PRO A 501 -0.13 21.25 16.89
N LEU A 502 1.09 21.44 16.42
CA LEU A 502 1.63 20.72 15.26
C LEU A 502 2.46 19.55 15.74
N THR A 503 2.19 18.37 15.21
CA THR A 503 2.94 17.15 15.50
C THR A 503 3.53 16.57 14.23
N ILE A 504 4.52 15.70 14.40
CA ILE A 504 5.17 15.04 13.26
C ILE A 504 5.40 13.56 13.54
N GLU A 505 5.12 12.72 12.57
CA GLU A 505 5.23 11.27 12.65
C GLU A 505 6.36 10.77 11.75
N ARG A 506 7.26 9.96 12.32
CA ARG A 506 8.55 9.61 11.69
C ARG A 506 8.91 8.15 11.86
N TYR A 507 9.35 7.54 10.75
CA TYR A 507 9.94 6.21 10.75
C TYR A 507 11.31 6.19 11.43
N THR A 508 11.61 5.10 12.16
CA THR A 508 12.93 4.85 12.76
C THR A 508 14.02 4.39 11.78
N TYR A 509 13.75 4.37 10.46
CA TYR A 509 14.78 4.09 9.46
C TYR A 509 15.90 5.14 9.44
N TRP A 510 15.59 6.34 9.95
CA TRP A 510 16.49 7.47 10.09
C TRP A 510 17.05 7.58 11.50
N ASP A 511 18.00 8.49 11.71
CA ASP A 511 18.52 8.80 13.06
C ASP A 511 17.46 9.58 13.87
N PHE A 512 16.47 8.85 14.38
CA PHE A 512 15.30 9.41 15.06
C PHE A 512 15.67 10.34 16.24
N PRO A 513 16.63 10.02 17.13
CA PRO A 513 17.06 10.94 18.18
C PRO A 513 17.64 12.26 17.64
N ALA A 514 18.41 12.23 16.55
CA ALA A 514 18.98 13.44 15.95
C ALA A 514 17.90 14.30 15.27
N GLU A 515 16.93 13.67 14.60
CA GLU A 515 15.77 14.39 14.05
C GLU A 515 14.90 15.00 15.15
N TYR A 516 14.72 14.30 16.27
CA TYR A 516 14.02 14.82 17.45
C TYR A 516 14.69 16.07 18.01
N GLU A 517 16.01 16.04 18.19
CA GLU A 517 16.79 17.20 18.62
C GLU A 517 16.66 18.37 17.63
N PHE A 518 16.85 18.11 16.34
CA PHE A 518 16.69 19.12 15.29
C PHE A 518 15.29 19.77 15.33
N LEU A 519 14.23 18.96 15.37
CA LEU A 519 12.84 19.44 15.39
C LEU A 519 12.51 20.19 16.69
N ARG A 520 13.00 19.72 17.84
CA ARG A 520 12.87 20.41 19.13
C ARG A 520 13.42 21.83 19.02
N ASP A 521 14.61 21.97 18.43
CA ASP A 521 15.32 23.25 18.35
C ASP A 521 14.65 24.24 17.40
N THR A 522 13.82 23.76 16.45
CA THR A 522 12.98 24.66 15.63
C THR A 522 11.87 25.35 16.43
N GLY A 523 11.44 24.76 17.55
CA GLY A 523 10.28 25.23 18.33
C GLY A 523 8.92 25.14 17.62
N LEU A 524 8.86 24.59 16.40
CA LEU A 524 7.64 24.55 15.57
C LEU A 524 6.65 23.46 15.98
N PHE A 525 7.17 22.31 16.44
CA PHE A 525 6.37 21.13 16.72
C PHE A 525 6.25 20.91 18.24
N SER A 526 5.05 20.58 18.68
CA SER A 526 4.78 20.25 20.08
C SER A 526 5.23 18.82 20.42
N ARG A 527 5.25 17.92 19.43
CA ARG A 527 5.44 16.49 19.59
C ARG A 527 6.02 15.82 18.34
N MET A 528 6.84 14.78 18.57
CA MET A 528 7.30 13.85 17.53
C MET A 528 6.87 12.41 17.88
N THR A 529 6.27 11.72 16.93
CA THR A 529 5.78 10.34 17.05
C THR A 529 6.76 9.36 16.44
N LEU A 530 7.17 8.38 17.22
CA LEU A 530 7.98 7.23 16.79
C LEU A 530 7.12 6.21 16.07
N TYR A 531 7.40 6.01 14.77
CA TYR A 531 6.78 4.99 13.93
C TYR A 531 7.80 3.90 13.55
N GLU A 532 7.54 2.61 13.71
CA GLU A 532 6.56 2.01 14.63
C GLU A 532 7.27 1.33 15.79
N THR A 533 6.52 1.07 16.86
CA THR A 533 7.03 0.42 18.08
C THR A 533 7.76 -0.88 17.80
N ALA A 534 7.29 -1.71 16.86
CA ALA A 534 7.91 -2.97 16.46
C ALA A 534 9.40 -2.83 16.07
N ASN A 535 9.82 -1.65 15.60
CA ASN A 535 11.20 -1.40 15.23
C ASN A 535 12.12 -1.14 16.44
N VAL A 536 11.58 -0.81 17.61
CA VAL A 536 12.35 -0.49 18.83
C VAL A 536 12.04 -1.40 20.01
N LEU A 537 10.81 -1.89 20.13
CA LEU A 537 10.35 -2.85 21.12
C LEU A 537 9.60 -3.96 20.38
N ALA A 538 10.04 -5.20 20.56
CA ALA A 538 9.41 -6.34 19.92
C ALA A 538 9.25 -7.50 20.90
N GLY A 539 8.25 -8.35 20.66
CA GLY A 539 8.10 -9.58 21.43
C GLY A 539 9.21 -10.58 21.09
N ASP A 540 9.77 -11.24 22.09
CA ASP A 540 10.91 -12.16 21.94
C ASP A 540 10.48 -13.62 21.63
N GLY A 541 9.18 -13.87 21.45
CA GLY A 541 8.59 -15.19 21.27
C GLY A 541 8.56 -16.05 22.55
N LYS A 542 8.95 -15.50 23.70
CA LYS A 542 8.95 -16.16 25.02
C LYS A 542 8.05 -15.42 26.02
N GLY A 543 7.07 -14.69 25.50
CA GLY A 543 6.10 -13.94 26.31
C GLY A 543 6.63 -12.63 26.90
N ARG A 544 7.72 -12.06 26.35
CA ARG A 544 8.30 -10.80 26.83
C ARG A 544 8.44 -9.80 25.69
N VAL A 545 8.36 -8.51 26.01
CA VAL A 545 8.72 -7.42 25.09
C VAL A 545 10.10 -6.90 25.45
N VAL A 546 11.01 -6.87 24.49
CA VAL A 546 12.40 -6.46 24.68
C VAL A 546 12.83 -5.42 23.64
N PRO A 547 13.81 -4.56 23.95
CA PRO A 547 14.42 -3.69 22.96
C PRO A 547 15.04 -4.49 21.80
N THR A 548 14.69 -4.10 20.58
CA THR A 548 15.37 -4.57 19.37
C THR A 548 16.80 -4.04 19.31
N GLU A 549 17.63 -4.52 18.38
CA GLU A 549 18.97 -3.93 18.18
C GLU A 549 18.92 -2.41 17.95
N ARG A 550 17.93 -1.94 17.20
CA ARG A 550 17.71 -0.51 16.99
C ARG A 550 17.18 0.17 18.26
N GLY A 551 16.29 -0.48 19.01
CA GLY A 551 15.76 0.03 20.28
C GLY A 551 16.84 0.25 21.35
N LYS A 552 17.84 -0.65 21.41
CA LYS A 552 18.99 -0.53 22.32
C LYS A 552 19.82 0.74 22.08
N ASP A 553 19.84 1.26 20.85
CA ASP A 553 20.47 2.55 20.52
C ASP A 553 19.50 3.73 20.77
N ILE A 554 18.30 3.66 20.20
CA ILE A 554 17.37 4.81 20.16
C ILE A 554 16.85 5.17 21.55
N LEU A 555 16.36 4.20 22.33
CA LEU A 555 15.64 4.48 23.58
C LEU A 555 16.53 5.16 24.65
N PRO A 556 17.78 4.70 24.90
CA PRO A 556 18.67 5.40 25.84
C PRO A 556 19.04 6.81 25.40
N ARG A 557 19.25 7.04 24.09
CA ARG A 557 19.56 8.37 23.54
C ARG A 557 18.40 9.34 23.75
N LEU A 558 17.16 8.90 23.49
CA LEU A 558 15.95 9.69 23.75
C LEU A 558 15.77 10.00 25.24
N SER A 559 15.94 9.00 26.12
CA SER A 559 15.85 9.21 27.58
C SER A 559 16.86 10.27 28.06
N LYS A 560 18.09 10.24 27.52
CA LYS A 560 19.11 11.24 27.83
C LYS A 560 18.70 12.65 27.37
N LEU A 561 18.22 12.79 26.13
CA LEU A 561 17.78 14.08 25.58
C LEU A 561 16.64 14.69 26.39
N LEU A 562 15.69 13.87 26.85
CA LEU A 562 14.59 14.33 27.70
C LEU A 562 15.06 14.77 29.09
N LYS A 563 16.00 14.04 29.70
CA LYS A 563 16.58 14.39 31.01
C LYS A 563 17.40 15.68 30.96
N GLN A 564 18.14 15.92 29.88
CA GLN A 564 18.91 17.15 29.70
C GLN A 564 18.03 18.41 29.67
N ASN A 565 16.83 18.32 29.11
CA ASN A 565 15.88 19.43 29.11
C ASN A 565 15.31 19.76 30.50
N ASN A 566 15.16 18.76 31.39
CA ASN A 566 14.59 18.97 32.72
C ASN A 566 15.57 19.62 33.71
N ASN A 567 16.88 19.62 33.41
CA ASN A 567 17.92 20.21 34.24
C ASN A 567 18.35 21.62 33.77
N GLY A 568 17.62 22.20 32.81
CA GLY A 568 17.94 23.48 32.16
C GLY A 568 17.07 24.67 32.61
N TYR A 569 16.55 24.65 33.84
CA TYR A 569 15.89 25.78 34.50
C TYR A 569 16.51 26.06 35.86
#